data_AF-A0A291GKI6-F1
#
_entry.id   AF-A0A291GKI6-F1
#
_cell.length_a   1.000
_cell.length_b   1.000
_cell.length_c   1.000
_cell.angle_alpha   90.00
_cell.angle_beta   90.00
_cell.angle_gamma   90.00
#
_symmetry.space_group_name_H-M   'P 1'
#
loop_
_entity.id
_entity.type
_entity.pdbx_description
1 polymer ?
#
loop_
_entity_poly.entity_id
_entity_poly.type
_entity_poly.pdbx_seq_one_letter_code
_entity_poly.pdbx_strand_id
1 'polypeptide(L)'
;MELTPALVAALPKVALHDHLDGGLRPGTVLELSRELGLAVPGIGDAASTAQAPAGPDGAPPADDAAEARAVADWFHTAADSGSLPEYLSTFEHTVALMQTAPQLRRIAREFVEDMVADGVVYAETRWDPHQHTAGGLTLDEAVQAVQDGLDEGVAAAAESGRRIVVGQLLCYLRHLEPTDDLVDIAIARRGTGVLGLDLAGPEAGFPASGFRAQFERAREHGVRVTIHAGEAEGPSSIADALDCGAERIGHGVRLLEDLGDGADPASLQLGPTAARVHDAQICLEVCPSSNLQTGAAADYPSHPVGSLHRLGFAIALSSDNRLMSRTRTSREMLLVAQTFDWSLADLEQVVLTGLEAGFAPADQRQALRDEVVAPAFRAVREADQHLDERPGRAPGPDPEENLEI
;
A
#
# COMPACT_ATOMS: atom_id res chain seq x y z
N MET A 1 19.86 8.10 16.62
CA MET A 1 19.70 8.40 15.18
C MET A 1 18.44 9.20 14.86
N GLU A 2 18.52 10.18 13.96
CA GLU A 2 17.37 10.85 13.32
C GLU A 2 16.94 10.08 12.05
N LEU A 3 15.64 9.85 11.86
CA LEU A 3 15.10 9.19 10.66
C LEU A 3 14.87 10.21 9.54
N THR A 4 15.86 10.39 8.68
CA THR A 4 15.77 11.30 7.54
C THR A 4 14.97 10.69 6.37
N PRO A 5 14.37 11.51 5.47
CA PRO A 5 13.69 11.00 4.28
C PRO A 5 14.57 10.10 3.40
N ALA A 6 15.85 10.45 3.23
CA ALA A 6 16.80 9.67 2.44
C ALA A 6 17.09 8.30 3.08
N LEU A 7 17.20 8.25 4.41
CA LEU A 7 17.40 7.01 5.14
C LEU A 7 16.18 6.09 5.01
N VAL A 8 14.97 6.59 5.27
CA VAL A 8 13.73 5.79 5.18
C VAL A 8 13.49 5.30 3.74
N ALA A 9 13.80 6.13 2.74
CA ALA A 9 13.74 5.73 1.33
C ALA A 9 14.74 4.59 0.99
N ALA A 10 15.90 4.54 1.65
CA ALA A 10 16.91 3.50 1.41
C ALA A 10 16.66 2.18 2.15
N LEU A 11 15.91 2.19 3.26
CA LEU A 11 15.54 0.96 3.99
C LEU A 11 14.74 0.01 3.08
N PRO A 12 14.75 -1.31 3.32
CA PRO A 12 13.81 -2.20 2.65
C PRO A 12 12.41 -2.08 3.26
N LYS A 13 11.38 -2.13 2.41
CA LYS A 13 9.96 -2.04 2.78
C LYS A 13 9.17 -3.27 2.37
N VAL A 14 8.00 -3.43 2.99
CA VAL A 14 6.93 -4.33 2.55
C VAL A 14 5.67 -3.50 2.28
N ALA A 15 4.97 -3.80 1.19
CA ALA A 15 3.65 -3.24 0.89
C ALA A 15 2.63 -4.38 0.77
N LEU A 16 1.75 -4.53 1.76
CA LEU A 16 0.71 -5.58 1.74
C LEU A 16 -0.61 -5.08 1.17
N HIS A 17 -0.83 -3.76 1.15
CA HIS A 17 -2.09 -3.14 0.80
C HIS A 17 -1.86 -1.98 -0.16
N ASP A 18 -1.83 -2.32 -1.44
CA ASP A 18 -1.69 -1.35 -2.51
C ASP A 18 -2.53 -1.76 -3.73
N HIS A 19 -3.47 -0.91 -4.10
CA HIS A 19 -4.41 -1.12 -5.18
C HIS A 19 -3.76 -0.81 -6.54
N LEU A 20 -3.77 -1.79 -7.45
CA LEU A 20 -3.16 -1.63 -8.78
C LEU A 20 -3.82 -0.48 -9.56
N ASP A 21 -5.15 -0.47 -9.55
CA ASP A 21 -6.05 0.51 -10.16
C ASP A 21 -6.09 1.86 -9.43
N GLY A 22 -5.58 1.93 -8.20
CA GLY A 22 -5.33 3.16 -7.46
C GLY A 22 -3.87 3.65 -7.50
N GLY A 23 -3.00 2.93 -8.21
CA GLY A 23 -1.54 3.12 -8.19
C GLY A 23 -0.94 3.67 -9.47
N LEU A 24 -1.75 4.05 -10.47
CA LEU A 24 -1.25 4.49 -11.78
C LEU A 24 -0.36 5.74 -11.66
N ARG A 25 0.69 5.81 -12.48
CA ARG A 25 1.49 7.03 -12.61
C ARG A 25 0.64 8.14 -13.26
N PRO A 26 0.69 9.39 -12.76
CA PRO A 26 -0.05 10.50 -13.38
C PRO A 26 0.29 10.71 -14.86
N GLY A 27 1.54 10.47 -15.25
CA GLY A 27 1.97 10.52 -16.66
C GLY A 27 1.33 9.43 -17.51
N THR A 28 1.19 8.22 -16.99
CA THR A 28 0.50 7.11 -17.67
C THR A 28 -0.98 7.38 -17.80
N VAL A 29 -1.61 7.99 -16.79
CA VAL A 29 -3.01 8.45 -16.88
C VAL A 29 -3.16 9.46 -18.02
N LEU A 30 -2.32 10.50 -18.05
CA LEU A 30 -2.31 11.53 -19.10
C LEU A 30 -2.17 10.91 -20.50
N GLU A 31 -1.21 10.00 -20.68
CA GLU A 31 -0.93 9.34 -21.95
C GLU A 31 -2.09 8.48 -22.42
N LEU A 32 -2.56 7.54 -21.59
CA LEU A 32 -3.63 6.61 -21.95
C LEU A 32 -4.97 7.34 -22.16
N SER A 33 -5.28 8.38 -21.37
CA SER A 33 -6.47 9.20 -21.59
C SER A 33 -6.46 9.83 -22.98
N ARG A 34 -5.31 10.36 -23.42
CA ARG A 34 -5.15 10.95 -24.76
C ARG A 34 -5.27 9.91 -25.87
N GLU A 35 -4.62 8.76 -25.71
CA GLU A 35 -4.68 7.66 -26.68
C GLU A 35 -6.11 7.14 -26.89
N LEU A 36 -6.89 7.08 -25.81
CA LEU A 36 -8.28 6.62 -25.83
C LEU A 36 -9.29 7.74 -26.17
N GLY A 37 -8.84 8.98 -26.30
CA GLY A 37 -9.71 10.14 -26.55
C GLY A 37 -10.66 10.44 -25.38
N LEU A 38 -10.27 10.10 -24.15
CA LEU A 38 -11.00 10.39 -22.92
C LEU A 38 -10.64 11.77 -22.37
N ALA A 39 -11.54 12.37 -21.59
CA ALA A 39 -11.22 13.58 -20.86
C ALA A 39 -10.10 13.31 -19.85
N VAL A 40 -9.11 14.21 -19.78
CA VAL A 40 -7.99 14.08 -18.85
C VAL A 40 -8.37 14.75 -17.52
N PRO A 41 -8.33 14.02 -16.39
CA PRO A 41 -8.66 14.60 -15.09
C PRO A 41 -7.78 15.81 -14.75
N GLY A 42 -8.40 16.91 -14.30
CA GLY A 42 -7.72 18.17 -13.99
C GLY A 42 -7.39 19.06 -15.20
N ILE A 43 -7.63 18.61 -16.44
CA ILE A 43 -7.30 19.35 -17.67
C ILE A 43 -8.54 19.54 -18.56
N GLY A 44 -9.33 18.48 -18.79
CA GLY A 44 -10.54 18.52 -19.64
C GLY A 44 -10.39 17.76 -20.96
N ASP A 45 -11.16 18.16 -21.98
CA ASP A 45 -11.18 17.50 -23.29
C ASP A 45 -9.80 17.57 -23.97
N ALA A 46 -9.37 16.44 -24.53
CA ALA A 46 -8.05 16.22 -25.15
C ALA A 46 -7.78 17.03 -26.44
N ALA A 47 -8.44 18.16 -26.63
CA ALA A 47 -8.20 19.03 -27.76
C ALA A 47 -6.95 19.90 -27.50
N SER A 48 -5.86 19.52 -28.18
CA SER A 48 -4.63 20.28 -28.44
C SER A 48 -3.48 20.11 -27.44
N THR A 49 -2.67 19.07 -27.65
CA THR A 49 -1.26 19.25 -28.06
C THR A 49 -0.81 17.99 -28.81
N ALA A 50 -0.23 18.17 -30.00
CA ALA A 50 0.47 17.09 -30.67
C ALA A 50 1.66 16.68 -29.80
N GLN A 51 1.88 15.37 -29.62
CA GLN A 51 3.04 14.81 -28.91
C GLN A 51 4.33 15.51 -29.40
N ALA A 52 4.94 16.32 -28.54
CA ALA A 52 6.29 16.77 -28.77
C ALA A 52 7.22 15.55 -28.55
N PRO A 53 8.27 15.35 -29.37
CA PRO A 53 9.19 14.26 -29.16
C PRO A 53 9.83 14.36 -27.77
N ALA A 54 10.05 13.21 -27.12
CA ALA A 54 10.74 13.12 -25.84
C ALA A 54 12.09 13.85 -25.90
N GLY A 55 12.49 14.45 -24.78
CA GLY A 55 13.79 15.11 -24.66
C GLY A 55 14.96 14.14 -24.89
N PRO A 56 16.19 14.65 -25.06
CA PRO A 56 17.38 13.84 -25.38
C PRO A 56 17.69 12.72 -24.36
N ASP A 57 17.09 12.76 -23.17
CA ASP A 57 17.27 11.79 -22.09
C ASP A 57 16.00 10.95 -21.79
N GLY A 58 14.99 10.97 -22.67
CA GLY A 58 13.71 10.29 -22.42
C GLY A 58 12.79 10.99 -21.41
N ALA A 59 13.15 12.19 -20.95
CA ALA A 59 12.29 13.00 -20.11
C ALA A 59 11.07 13.50 -20.91
N PRO A 60 9.86 13.48 -20.31
CA PRO A 60 8.68 14.05 -20.96
C PRO A 60 8.92 15.54 -21.22
N PRO A 61 8.37 16.09 -22.32
CA PRO A 61 8.32 17.53 -22.56
C PRO A 61 7.91 18.31 -21.31
N ALA A 62 8.43 19.53 -21.12
CA ALA A 62 8.15 20.33 -19.93
C ALA A 62 6.64 20.57 -19.70
N ASP A 63 5.88 20.65 -20.79
CA ASP A 63 4.42 20.78 -20.78
C ASP A 63 3.76 19.50 -20.23
N ASP A 64 4.17 18.31 -20.71
CA ASP A 64 3.66 17.03 -20.21
C ASP A 64 3.97 16.81 -18.73
N ALA A 65 5.13 17.28 -18.25
CA ALA A 65 5.46 17.21 -16.82
C ALA A 65 4.58 18.12 -15.94
N ALA A 66 4.16 19.29 -16.47
CA ALA A 66 3.22 20.17 -15.78
C ALA A 66 1.80 19.59 -15.79
N GLU A 67 1.38 19.00 -16.89
CA GLU A 67 0.08 18.35 -17.03
C GLU A 67 -0.04 17.08 -16.18
N ALA A 68 1.00 16.24 -16.14
CA ALA A 68 1.04 15.09 -15.24
C ALA A 68 0.94 15.51 -13.76
N ARG A 69 1.52 16.68 -13.40
CA ARG A 69 1.31 17.27 -12.07
C ARG A 69 -0.14 17.70 -11.85
N ALA A 70 -0.78 18.32 -12.84
CA ALA A 70 -2.19 18.70 -12.75
C ALA A 70 -3.11 17.48 -12.59
N VAL A 71 -2.83 16.37 -13.28
CA VAL A 71 -3.53 15.09 -13.09
C VAL A 71 -3.36 14.61 -11.64
N ALA A 72 -2.11 14.59 -11.13
CA ALA A 72 -1.85 14.19 -9.74
C ALA A 72 -2.57 15.09 -8.72
N ASP A 73 -2.59 16.41 -8.95
CA ASP A 73 -3.27 17.37 -8.08
C ASP A 73 -4.79 17.14 -8.07
N TRP A 74 -5.37 16.84 -9.23
CA TRP A 74 -6.79 16.53 -9.36
C TRP A 74 -7.17 15.28 -8.57
N PHE A 75 -6.44 14.16 -8.76
CA PHE A 75 -6.73 12.92 -8.02
C PHE A 75 -6.59 13.13 -6.52
N HIS A 76 -5.54 13.82 -6.08
CA HIS A 76 -5.33 14.08 -4.67
C HIS A 76 -6.45 14.91 -4.04
N THR A 77 -6.86 15.98 -4.72
CA THR A 77 -7.92 16.88 -4.23
C THR A 77 -9.29 16.21 -4.26
N ALA A 78 -9.58 15.39 -5.29
CA ALA A 78 -10.83 14.66 -5.38
C ALA A 78 -10.93 13.54 -4.33
N ALA A 79 -9.82 12.88 -4.02
CA ALA A 79 -9.75 11.83 -3.01
C ALA A 79 -9.74 12.37 -1.57
N ASP A 80 -9.21 13.57 -1.31
CA ASP A 80 -9.20 14.21 0.01
C ASP A 80 -10.57 14.79 0.40
N SER A 81 -11.58 13.91 0.41
CA SER A 81 -13.00 14.25 0.58
C SER A 81 -13.50 14.09 2.02
N GLY A 82 -12.79 13.32 2.85
CA GLY A 82 -13.26 12.89 4.17
C GLY A 82 -14.40 11.86 4.09
N SER A 83 -14.58 11.20 2.94
CA SER A 83 -15.71 10.32 2.65
C SER A 83 -15.29 9.17 1.74
N LEU A 84 -15.33 7.93 2.25
CA LEU A 84 -15.01 6.72 1.48
C LEU A 84 -15.79 6.61 0.15
N PRO A 85 -17.12 6.85 0.07
CA PRO A 85 -17.81 6.82 -1.22
C PRO A 85 -17.32 7.87 -2.24
N GLU A 86 -17.00 9.08 -1.80
CA GLU A 86 -16.49 10.13 -2.70
C GLU A 86 -15.07 9.81 -3.15
N TYR A 87 -14.24 9.29 -2.25
CA TYR A 87 -12.91 8.76 -2.55
C TYR A 87 -12.94 7.72 -3.68
N LEU A 88 -13.83 6.72 -3.54
CA LEU A 88 -13.97 5.62 -4.50
C LEU A 88 -14.45 6.07 -5.88
N SER A 89 -15.14 7.21 -6.00
CA SER A 89 -15.61 7.72 -7.30
C SER A 89 -14.47 8.04 -8.26
N THR A 90 -13.27 8.34 -7.75
CA THR A 90 -12.10 8.66 -8.57
C THR A 90 -11.60 7.48 -9.42
N PHE A 91 -11.90 6.25 -9.02
CA PHE A 91 -11.48 5.03 -9.74
C PHE A 91 -12.15 4.86 -11.11
N GLU A 92 -13.30 5.51 -11.36
CA GLU A 92 -13.94 5.48 -12.69
C GLU A 92 -12.93 5.89 -13.78
N HIS A 93 -12.08 6.87 -13.48
CA HIS A 93 -11.06 7.37 -14.40
C HIS A 93 -9.91 6.40 -14.63
N THR A 94 -9.43 5.69 -13.60
CA THR A 94 -8.31 4.75 -13.75
C THR A 94 -8.75 3.43 -14.37
N VAL A 95 -9.91 2.93 -13.96
CA VAL A 95 -10.53 1.71 -14.52
C VAL A 95 -10.75 1.84 -16.03
N ALA A 96 -11.18 3.01 -16.51
CA ALA A 96 -11.36 3.27 -17.94
C ALA A 96 -10.07 3.10 -18.77
N LEU A 97 -8.90 3.23 -18.15
CA LEU A 97 -7.59 3.11 -18.80
C LEU A 97 -7.02 1.70 -18.78
N MET A 98 -7.74 0.75 -18.18
CA MET A 98 -7.29 -0.60 -17.86
C MET A 98 -8.19 -1.67 -18.49
N GLN A 99 -8.63 -1.47 -19.73
CA GLN A 99 -9.64 -2.34 -20.36
C GLN A 99 -9.07 -3.32 -21.40
N THR A 100 -7.76 -3.31 -21.62
CA THR A 100 -7.09 -4.21 -22.57
C THR A 100 -5.85 -4.85 -21.93
N ALA A 101 -5.46 -6.02 -22.42
CA ALA A 101 -4.29 -6.74 -21.90
C ALA A 101 -2.99 -5.90 -21.97
N PRO A 102 -2.68 -5.14 -23.05
CA PRO A 102 -1.50 -4.28 -23.06
C PRO A 102 -1.51 -3.18 -21.98
N GLN A 103 -2.68 -2.61 -21.68
CA GLN A 103 -2.82 -1.58 -20.64
C GLN A 103 -2.58 -2.17 -19.24
N LEU A 104 -3.26 -3.28 -18.91
CA LEU A 104 -3.09 -3.99 -17.64
C LEU A 104 -1.63 -4.41 -17.43
N ARG A 105 -1.01 -5.01 -18.45
CA ARG A 105 0.40 -5.43 -18.42
C ARG A 105 1.34 -4.26 -18.17
N ARG A 106 1.14 -3.13 -18.87
CA ARG A 106 1.95 -1.91 -18.66
C ARG A 106 1.83 -1.42 -17.23
N ILE A 107 0.60 -1.26 -16.73
CA ILE A 107 0.35 -0.69 -15.39
C ILE A 107 0.90 -1.62 -14.30
N ALA A 108 0.77 -2.94 -14.47
CA ALA A 108 1.37 -3.92 -13.57
C ALA A 108 2.91 -3.88 -13.58
N ARG A 109 3.54 -3.70 -14.74
CA ARG A 109 4.99 -3.49 -14.82
C ARG A 109 5.43 -2.21 -14.11
N GLU A 110 4.75 -1.10 -14.38
CA GLU A 110 5.03 0.20 -13.76
C GLU A 110 4.84 0.15 -12.24
N PHE A 111 3.86 -0.61 -11.74
CA PHE A 111 3.71 -0.87 -10.32
C PHE A 111 4.97 -1.47 -9.70
N VAL A 112 5.56 -2.52 -10.30
CA VAL A 112 6.77 -3.15 -9.76
C VAL A 112 7.97 -2.20 -9.82
N GLU A 113 8.12 -1.46 -10.93
CA GLU A 113 9.15 -0.43 -11.06
C GLU A 113 9.05 0.62 -9.93
N ASP A 114 7.84 1.08 -9.61
CA ASP A 114 7.58 2.04 -8.53
C ASP A 114 7.87 1.44 -7.14
N MET A 115 7.49 0.19 -6.91
CA MET A 115 7.82 -0.55 -5.67
C MET A 115 9.34 -0.62 -5.46
N VAL A 116 10.08 -1.01 -6.50
CA VAL A 116 11.55 -1.13 -6.44
C VAL A 116 12.21 0.23 -6.19
N ALA A 117 11.71 1.28 -6.85
CA ALA A 117 12.18 2.65 -6.68
C ALA A 117 11.90 3.18 -5.26
N ASP A 118 10.82 2.75 -4.62
CA ASP A 118 10.51 3.08 -3.23
C ASP A 118 11.26 2.21 -2.21
N GLY A 119 12.06 1.23 -2.66
CA GLY A 119 12.80 0.30 -1.81
C GLY A 119 11.95 -0.83 -1.24
N VAL A 120 10.77 -1.09 -1.81
CA VAL A 120 9.93 -2.23 -1.45
C VAL A 120 10.58 -3.51 -1.99
N VAL A 121 10.69 -4.52 -1.13
CA VAL A 121 11.28 -5.83 -1.45
C VAL A 121 10.24 -6.95 -1.46
N TYR A 122 9.05 -6.67 -0.94
CA TYR A 122 7.90 -7.57 -0.98
C TYR A 122 6.62 -6.76 -1.18
N ALA A 123 5.84 -7.09 -2.20
CA ALA A 123 4.59 -6.40 -2.50
C ALA A 123 3.46 -7.37 -2.84
N GLU A 124 2.26 -7.08 -2.33
CA GLU A 124 1.01 -7.71 -2.76
C GLU A 124 0.10 -6.63 -3.33
N THR A 125 -0.06 -6.62 -4.65
CA THR A 125 -0.99 -5.69 -5.31
C THR A 125 -2.39 -6.27 -5.32
N ARG A 126 -3.41 -5.43 -5.22
CA ARG A 126 -4.81 -5.85 -5.14
C ARG A 126 -5.67 -5.07 -6.12
N TRP A 127 -6.69 -5.70 -6.70
CA TRP A 127 -7.57 -5.12 -7.71
C TRP A 127 -8.75 -6.05 -7.99
N ASP A 128 -9.86 -5.54 -8.55
CA ASP A 128 -11.02 -6.37 -8.94
C ASP A 128 -11.00 -6.66 -10.45
N PRO A 129 -10.73 -7.91 -10.89
CA PRO A 129 -10.74 -8.27 -12.30
C PRO A 129 -12.07 -8.01 -13.02
N HIS A 130 -13.21 -8.01 -12.31
CA HIS A 130 -14.51 -7.75 -12.92
C HIS A 130 -14.61 -6.37 -13.56
N GLN A 131 -13.90 -5.37 -13.00
CA GLN A 131 -13.89 -4.01 -13.51
C GLN A 131 -13.16 -3.85 -14.86
N HIS A 132 -12.44 -4.87 -15.31
CA HIS A 132 -11.54 -4.81 -16.47
C HIS A 132 -11.99 -5.68 -17.65
N THR A 133 -13.29 -5.98 -17.72
CA THR A 133 -13.89 -6.85 -18.74
C THR A 133 -14.67 -6.10 -19.82
N ALA A 134 -14.91 -4.78 -19.66
CA ALA A 134 -15.72 -4.00 -20.61
C ALA A 134 -15.06 -3.88 -22.00
N GLY A 135 -13.74 -3.99 -22.07
CA GLY A 135 -12.98 -4.08 -23.34
C GLY A 135 -13.00 -5.47 -24.01
N GLY A 136 -13.73 -6.45 -23.45
CA GLY A 136 -13.90 -7.79 -24.02
C GLY A 136 -12.95 -8.86 -23.51
N LEU A 137 -12.14 -8.56 -22.48
CA LEU A 137 -11.33 -9.56 -21.79
C LEU A 137 -12.21 -10.49 -20.96
N THR A 138 -11.86 -11.77 -20.93
CA THR A 138 -12.28 -12.66 -19.85
C THR A 138 -11.55 -12.31 -18.55
N LEU A 139 -12.12 -12.70 -17.40
CA LEU A 139 -11.46 -12.51 -16.10
C LEU A 139 -10.06 -13.14 -16.06
N ASP A 140 -9.92 -14.34 -16.63
CA ASP A 140 -8.63 -15.05 -16.67
C ASP A 140 -7.60 -14.34 -17.56
N GLU A 141 -8.02 -13.78 -18.70
CA GLU A 141 -7.13 -12.97 -19.56
C GLU A 141 -6.69 -11.68 -18.86
N ALA A 142 -7.58 -11.02 -18.12
CA ALA A 142 -7.21 -9.84 -17.34
C ALA A 142 -6.18 -10.20 -16.26
N VAL A 143 -6.41 -11.27 -15.51
CA VAL A 143 -5.48 -11.76 -14.47
C VAL A 143 -4.13 -12.18 -15.05
N GLN A 144 -4.13 -12.83 -16.22
CA GLN A 144 -2.90 -13.16 -16.93
C GLN A 144 -2.15 -11.91 -17.40
N ALA A 145 -2.84 -10.90 -17.92
CA ALA A 145 -2.21 -9.67 -18.37
C ALA A 145 -1.51 -8.92 -17.24
N VAL A 146 -2.13 -8.86 -16.06
CA VAL A 146 -1.50 -8.32 -14.85
C VAL A 146 -0.29 -9.18 -14.47
N GLN A 147 -0.42 -10.51 -14.46
CA GLN A 147 0.70 -11.38 -14.12
C GLN A 147 1.91 -11.18 -15.05
N ASP A 148 1.69 -11.09 -16.35
CA ASP A 148 2.74 -10.84 -17.34
C ASP A 148 3.49 -9.53 -17.03
N GLY A 149 2.78 -8.47 -16.66
CA GLY A 149 3.39 -7.19 -16.32
C GLY A 149 4.17 -7.22 -15.00
N LEU A 150 3.65 -7.91 -13.99
CA LEU A 150 4.37 -8.13 -12.74
C LEU A 150 5.68 -8.89 -12.99
N ASP A 151 5.63 -9.97 -13.78
CA ASP A 151 6.79 -10.79 -14.11
C ASP A 151 7.84 -10.00 -14.91
N GLU A 152 7.41 -9.15 -15.85
CA GLU A 152 8.31 -8.22 -16.56
C GLU A 152 9.02 -7.25 -15.62
N GLY A 153 8.27 -6.65 -14.69
CA GLY A 153 8.84 -5.70 -13.73
C GLY A 153 9.83 -6.36 -12.78
N VAL A 154 9.52 -7.58 -12.33
CA VAL A 154 10.42 -8.39 -11.48
C VAL A 154 11.70 -8.76 -12.25
N ALA A 155 11.58 -9.15 -13.52
CA ALA A 155 12.73 -9.46 -14.37
C ALA A 155 13.63 -8.22 -14.57
N ALA A 156 13.05 -7.06 -14.87
CA ALA A 156 13.79 -5.80 -15.01
C ALA A 156 14.49 -5.39 -13.70
N ALA A 157 13.84 -5.58 -12.56
CA ALA A 157 14.45 -5.36 -11.25
C ALA A 157 15.68 -6.25 -11.05
N ALA A 158 15.57 -7.55 -11.37
CA ALA A 158 16.67 -8.50 -11.25
C ALA A 158 17.87 -8.14 -12.16
N GLU A 159 17.62 -7.70 -13.39
CA GLU A 159 18.67 -7.22 -14.31
C GLU A 159 19.42 -6.00 -13.75
N SER A 160 18.74 -5.15 -12.97
CA SER A 160 19.34 -4.01 -12.27
C SER A 160 20.00 -4.37 -10.93
N GLY A 161 20.05 -5.66 -10.57
CA GLY A 161 20.59 -6.13 -9.30
C GLY A 161 19.69 -5.86 -8.09
N ARG A 162 18.41 -5.58 -8.32
CA ARG A 162 17.39 -5.36 -7.28
C ARG A 162 16.55 -6.62 -7.13
N ARG A 163 16.25 -6.98 -5.87
CA ARG A 163 15.42 -8.15 -5.55
C ARG A 163 14.08 -7.68 -5.00
N ILE A 164 13.01 -8.20 -5.58
CA ILE A 164 11.63 -8.02 -5.11
C ILE A 164 10.84 -9.31 -5.34
N VAL A 165 9.91 -9.61 -4.43
CA VAL A 165 8.86 -10.63 -4.63
C VAL A 165 7.52 -9.90 -4.74
N VAL A 166 6.75 -10.19 -5.79
CA VAL A 166 5.45 -9.56 -6.04
C VAL A 166 4.41 -10.62 -6.37
N GLY A 167 3.18 -10.42 -5.90
CA GLY A 167 2.02 -11.19 -6.34
C GLY A 167 0.76 -10.36 -6.27
N GLN A 168 -0.34 -10.94 -6.75
CA GLN A 168 -1.64 -10.27 -6.84
C GLN A 168 -2.69 -10.92 -5.93
N LEU A 169 -3.54 -10.08 -5.36
CA LEU A 169 -4.77 -10.45 -4.66
C LEU A 169 -5.97 -10.06 -5.53
N LEU A 170 -6.91 -10.98 -5.72
CA LEU A 170 -8.13 -10.68 -6.48
C LEU A 170 -9.21 -10.18 -5.51
N CYS A 171 -9.62 -8.94 -5.69
CA CYS A 171 -10.58 -8.27 -4.82
C CYS A 171 -12.01 -8.53 -5.30
N TYR A 172 -12.87 -8.98 -4.39
CA TYR A 172 -14.30 -8.74 -4.53
C TYR A 172 -14.63 -7.30 -4.15
N LEU A 173 -15.64 -6.73 -4.80
CA LEU A 173 -16.27 -5.49 -4.36
C LEU A 173 -17.57 -5.79 -3.62
N ARG A 174 -17.62 -5.42 -2.35
CA ARG A 174 -18.70 -5.82 -1.42
C ARG A 174 -20.11 -5.32 -1.77
N HIS A 175 -20.22 -4.36 -2.68
CA HIS A 175 -21.49 -3.83 -3.18
C HIS A 175 -22.02 -4.55 -4.41
N LEU A 176 -21.26 -5.51 -4.93
CA LEU A 176 -21.64 -6.39 -6.03
C LEU A 176 -22.09 -7.76 -5.49
N GLU A 177 -22.80 -8.51 -6.31
CA GLU A 177 -23.21 -9.87 -5.97
C GLU A 177 -22.01 -10.82 -5.94
N PRO A 178 -21.90 -11.70 -4.94
CA PRO A 178 -20.82 -12.67 -4.85
C PRO A 178 -20.93 -13.74 -5.95
N THR A 179 -19.81 -13.99 -6.62
CA THR A 179 -19.63 -15.04 -7.63
C THR A 179 -18.50 -15.98 -7.24
N ASP A 180 -18.44 -17.20 -7.79
CA ASP A 180 -17.38 -18.17 -7.50
C ASP A 180 -16.15 -18.04 -8.42
N ASP A 181 -16.19 -17.13 -9.40
CA ASP A 181 -15.17 -16.98 -10.45
C ASP A 181 -13.79 -16.58 -9.91
N LEU A 182 -13.68 -15.60 -9.01
CA LEU A 182 -12.39 -15.24 -8.44
C LEU A 182 -11.84 -16.34 -7.54
N VAL A 183 -12.70 -17.09 -6.83
CA VAL A 183 -12.28 -18.28 -6.09
C VAL A 183 -11.74 -19.34 -7.06
N ASP A 184 -12.43 -19.62 -8.17
CA ASP A 184 -11.97 -20.56 -9.20
C ASP A 184 -10.62 -20.16 -9.79
N ILE A 185 -10.46 -18.90 -10.16
CA ILE A 185 -9.22 -18.36 -10.71
C ILE A 185 -8.11 -18.42 -9.66
N ALA A 186 -8.39 -18.01 -8.41
CA ALA A 186 -7.40 -18.05 -7.34
C ALA A 186 -6.93 -19.48 -7.05
N ILE A 187 -7.82 -20.47 -7.10
CA ILE A 187 -7.46 -21.91 -6.98
C ILE A 187 -6.60 -22.35 -8.17
N ALA A 188 -7.02 -22.02 -9.40
CA ALA A 188 -6.34 -22.44 -10.62
C ALA A 188 -4.94 -21.82 -10.76
N ARG A 189 -4.75 -20.59 -10.26
CA ARG A 189 -3.52 -19.80 -10.36
C ARG A 189 -2.66 -19.81 -9.09
N ARG A 190 -2.93 -20.72 -8.14
CA ARG A 190 -2.08 -20.91 -6.96
C ARG A 190 -0.67 -21.27 -7.39
N GLY A 191 0.30 -20.47 -6.95
CA GLY A 191 1.72 -20.67 -7.28
C GLY A 191 2.14 -20.12 -8.65
N THR A 192 1.22 -19.53 -9.42
CA THR A 192 1.53 -18.79 -10.66
C THR A 192 1.18 -17.30 -10.53
N GLY A 193 1.31 -16.78 -9.31
CA GLY A 193 1.31 -15.33 -9.01
C GLY A 193 0.06 -14.77 -8.32
N VAL A 194 -1.08 -15.47 -8.33
CA VAL A 194 -2.21 -15.13 -7.45
C VAL A 194 -1.93 -15.68 -6.04
N LEU A 195 -1.89 -14.78 -5.06
CA LEU A 195 -1.53 -15.10 -3.66
C LEU A 195 -2.76 -15.28 -2.75
N GLY A 196 -3.90 -14.68 -3.11
CA GLY A 196 -5.09 -14.73 -2.29
C GLY A 196 -6.24 -13.90 -2.83
N LEU A 197 -7.25 -13.74 -2.00
CA LEU A 197 -8.43 -12.91 -2.24
C LEU A 197 -8.47 -11.75 -1.25
N ASP A 198 -9.17 -10.70 -1.65
CA ASP A 198 -9.53 -9.55 -0.80
C ASP A 198 -11.02 -9.21 -0.95
N LEU A 199 -11.56 -8.41 -0.02
CA LEU A 199 -12.86 -7.78 -0.10
C LEU A 199 -12.72 -6.27 0.16
N ALA A 200 -12.97 -5.46 -0.87
CA ALA A 200 -12.87 -4.00 -0.83
C ALA A 200 -14.24 -3.34 -1.11
N GLY A 201 -14.26 -2.02 -1.29
CA GLY A 201 -15.44 -1.23 -1.60
C GLY A 201 -16.11 -0.59 -0.37
N PRO A 202 -17.31 0.01 -0.52
CA PRO A 202 -17.97 0.78 0.54
C PRO A 202 -18.36 -0.13 1.71
N GLU A 203 -17.74 0.05 2.88
CA GLU A 203 -17.92 -0.87 4.01
C GLU A 203 -19.32 -0.80 4.65
N ALA A 204 -19.81 0.41 4.92
CA ALA A 204 -21.09 0.60 5.61
C ALA A 204 -22.27 0.04 4.81
N GLY A 205 -23.01 -0.88 5.42
CA GLY A 205 -24.16 -1.55 4.80
C GLY A 205 -23.83 -2.75 3.91
N PHE A 206 -22.55 -3.08 3.74
CA PHE A 206 -22.08 -4.20 2.91
C PHE A 206 -21.16 -5.13 3.72
N PRO A 207 -21.72 -5.96 4.61
CA PRO A 207 -20.95 -6.78 5.54
C PRO A 207 -20.16 -7.88 4.81
N ALA A 208 -19.01 -8.27 5.37
CA ALA A 208 -18.16 -9.32 4.83
C ALA A 208 -18.88 -10.68 4.74
N SER A 209 -19.81 -10.94 5.67
CA SER A 209 -20.67 -12.13 5.68
C SER A 209 -21.50 -12.33 4.42
N GLY A 210 -21.70 -11.30 3.58
CA GLY A 210 -22.27 -11.46 2.24
C GLY A 210 -21.46 -12.39 1.33
N PHE A 211 -20.15 -12.51 1.58
CA PHE A 211 -19.19 -13.31 0.79
C PHE A 211 -18.68 -14.54 1.56
N ARG A 212 -19.32 -14.88 2.70
CA ARG A 212 -18.89 -15.98 3.59
C ARG A 212 -18.68 -17.29 2.84
N ALA A 213 -19.60 -17.65 1.94
CA ALA A 213 -19.53 -18.91 1.20
C ALA A 213 -18.28 -18.98 0.28
N GLN A 214 -17.93 -17.86 -0.36
CA GLN A 214 -16.77 -17.75 -1.24
C GLN A 214 -15.48 -17.87 -0.44
N PHE A 215 -15.38 -17.19 0.71
CA PHE A 215 -14.19 -17.26 1.56
C PHE A 215 -14.04 -18.61 2.26
N GLU A 216 -15.13 -19.25 2.67
CA GLU A 216 -15.12 -20.62 3.18
C GLU A 216 -14.56 -21.59 2.12
N ARG A 217 -15.07 -21.50 0.89
CA ARG A 217 -14.59 -22.31 -0.24
C ARG A 217 -13.13 -22.04 -0.58
N ALA A 218 -12.71 -20.77 -0.59
CA ALA A 218 -11.33 -20.37 -0.82
C ALA A 218 -10.39 -21.03 0.21
N ARG A 219 -10.75 -20.97 1.50
CA ARG A 219 -9.99 -21.56 2.59
C ARG A 219 -9.92 -23.09 2.50
N GLU A 220 -11.01 -23.76 2.12
CA GLU A 220 -11.03 -25.21 1.88
C GLU A 220 -10.01 -25.66 0.82
N HIS A 221 -9.66 -24.76 -0.11
CA HIS A 221 -8.67 -25.00 -1.16
C HIS A 221 -7.31 -24.33 -0.88
N GLY A 222 -7.10 -23.81 0.34
CA GLY A 222 -5.84 -23.19 0.76
C GLY A 222 -5.53 -21.87 0.03
N VAL A 223 -6.55 -21.16 -0.43
CA VAL A 223 -6.45 -19.76 -0.87
C VAL A 223 -6.53 -18.85 0.34
N ARG A 224 -5.59 -17.90 0.42
CA ARG A 224 -5.44 -16.95 1.53
C ARG A 224 -6.43 -15.79 1.39
N VAL A 225 -6.86 -15.19 2.49
CA VAL A 225 -7.87 -14.10 2.47
C VAL A 225 -7.44 -12.94 3.37
N THR A 226 -7.46 -11.74 2.82
CA THR A 226 -7.50 -10.48 3.59
C THR A 226 -8.87 -9.82 3.37
N ILE A 227 -9.33 -8.95 4.26
CA ILE A 227 -10.62 -8.25 4.11
C ILE A 227 -10.47 -6.83 4.64
N HIS A 228 -10.92 -5.83 3.88
CA HIS A 228 -11.06 -4.47 4.41
C HIS A 228 -12.11 -4.45 5.52
N ALA A 229 -11.75 -4.00 6.71
CA ALA A 229 -12.71 -3.82 7.79
C ALA A 229 -12.16 -2.84 8.82
N GLY A 230 -13.05 -2.13 9.52
CA GLY A 230 -12.61 -1.17 10.53
C GLY A 230 -12.14 0.16 9.95
N GLU A 231 -12.68 0.57 8.79
CA GLU A 231 -12.37 1.84 8.13
C GLU A 231 -13.54 2.82 8.24
N ALA A 232 -14.67 2.50 7.62
CA ALA A 232 -15.94 3.22 7.73
C ALA A 232 -16.88 2.64 8.80
N GLU A 233 -16.71 1.36 9.17
CA GLU A 233 -17.42 0.73 10.30
C GLU A 233 -16.48 0.34 11.45
N GLY A 234 -17.07 0.09 12.62
CA GLY A 234 -16.34 -0.16 13.86
C GLY A 234 -15.97 -1.63 14.08
N PRO A 235 -15.72 -2.02 15.35
CA PRO A 235 -15.25 -3.37 15.71
C PRO A 235 -16.13 -4.53 15.23
N SER A 236 -17.44 -4.33 15.07
CA SER A 236 -18.34 -5.36 14.56
C SER A 236 -18.03 -5.79 13.13
N SER A 237 -17.58 -4.87 12.28
CA SER A 237 -17.18 -5.21 10.90
C SER A 237 -15.88 -6.03 10.89
N ILE A 238 -14.93 -5.67 11.75
CA ILE A 238 -13.70 -6.45 11.94
C ILE A 238 -14.02 -7.86 12.44
N ALA A 239 -14.93 -7.99 13.41
CA ALA A 239 -15.38 -9.29 13.89
C ALA A 239 -16.02 -10.13 12.78
N ASP A 240 -16.88 -9.53 11.95
CA ASP A 240 -17.52 -10.20 10.81
C ASP A 240 -16.48 -10.67 9.76
N ALA A 241 -15.50 -9.84 9.44
CA ALA A 241 -14.39 -10.20 8.57
C ALA A 241 -13.59 -11.40 9.11
N LEU A 242 -13.27 -11.40 10.42
CA LEU A 242 -12.58 -12.52 11.06
C LEU A 242 -13.44 -13.79 11.07
N ASP A 243 -14.76 -13.67 11.25
CA ASP A 243 -15.70 -14.79 11.17
C ASP A 243 -15.84 -15.35 9.74
N CYS A 244 -15.50 -14.56 8.73
CA CYS A 244 -15.37 -14.98 7.35
C CYS A 244 -13.99 -15.58 7.02
N GLY A 245 -13.08 -15.63 8.00
CA GLY A 245 -11.77 -16.27 7.85
C GLY A 245 -10.66 -15.34 7.35
N ALA A 246 -10.81 -14.02 7.50
CA ALA A 246 -9.74 -13.08 7.22
C ALA A 246 -8.47 -13.41 8.03
N GLU A 247 -7.33 -13.46 7.35
CA GLU A 247 -6.01 -13.71 7.94
C GLU A 247 -5.23 -12.40 8.17
N ARG A 248 -5.66 -11.33 7.50
CA ARG A 248 -5.24 -9.94 7.69
C ARG A 248 -6.46 -9.04 7.57
N ILE A 249 -6.38 -7.84 8.15
CA ILE A 249 -7.44 -6.84 8.07
C ILE A 249 -6.89 -5.61 7.35
N GLY A 250 -7.54 -5.24 6.24
CA GLY A 250 -7.31 -3.97 5.55
C GLY A 250 -7.75 -2.81 6.44
N HIS A 251 -6.87 -1.85 6.68
CA HIS A 251 -7.02 -0.75 7.64
C HIS A 251 -7.10 -1.21 9.10
N GLY A 252 -8.29 -1.57 9.60
CA GLY A 252 -8.52 -1.97 10.99
C GLY A 252 -8.33 -0.86 12.03
N VAL A 253 -8.22 0.40 11.64
CA VAL A 253 -7.88 1.52 12.54
C VAL A 253 -8.98 1.81 13.57
N ARG A 254 -10.24 1.52 13.24
CA ARG A 254 -11.37 1.65 14.17
C ARG A 254 -11.46 0.51 15.20
N LEU A 255 -10.53 -0.45 15.19
CA LEU A 255 -10.39 -1.44 16.28
C LEU A 255 -10.14 -0.76 17.63
N LEU A 256 -9.57 0.45 17.62
CA LEU A 256 -9.32 1.24 18.82
C LEU A 256 -10.61 1.58 19.60
N GLU A 257 -11.78 1.50 18.95
CA GLU A 257 -13.08 1.68 19.61
C GLU A 257 -13.50 0.47 20.46
N ASP A 258 -12.85 -0.67 20.28
CA ASP A 258 -13.05 -1.87 21.10
C ASP A 258 -12.07 -1.93 22.28
N LEU A 259 -11.71 -0.77 22.83
CA LEU A 259 -10.91 -0.66 24.04
C LEU A 259 -11.82 -0.24 25.20
N GLY A 260 -11.73 -0.96 26.31
CA GLY A 260 -12.44 -0.66 27.55
C GLY A 260 -11.83 0.52 28.31
N ASP A 261 -12.51 0.93 29.38
CA ASP A 261 -12.07 2.05 30.22
C ASP A 261 -10.76 1.74 30.95
N GLY A 262 -9.78 2.65 30.84
CA GLY A 262 -8.52 2.59 31.58
C GLY A 262 -7.89 3.98 31.68
N ALA A 263 -7.43 4.37 32.86
CA ALA A 263 -6.76 5.66 33.08
C ALA A 263 -5.32 5.68 32.56
N ASP A 264 -4.73 4.51 32.34
CA ASP A 264 -3.36 4.28 31.85
C ASP A 264 -3.41 3.33 30.64
N PRO A 265 -2.71 3.62 29.52
CA PRO A 265 -2.55 2.68 28.41
C PRO A 265 -2.14 1.26 28.81
N ALA A 266 -1.34 1.10 29.87
CA ALA A 266 -0.95 -0.21 30.40
C ALA A 266 -2.10 -0.96 31.14
N SER A 267 -3.21 -0.27 31.41
CA SER A 267 -4.41 -0.80 32.08
C SER A 267 -5.62 -0.90 31.15
N LEU A 268 -5.50 -0.52 29.88
CA LEU A 268 -6.57 -0.62 28.89
C LEU A 268 -6.97 -2.09 28.73
N GLN A 269 -8.24 -2.38 28.99
CA GLN A 269 -8.79 -3.71 28.74
C GLN A 269 -9.16 -3.81 27.26
N LEU A 270 -8.63 -4.81 26.56
CA LEU A 270 -9.07 -5.09 25.20
C LEU A 270 -10.50 -5.64 25.24
N GLY A 271 -11.37 -5.11 24.40
CA GLY A 271 -12.67 -5.70 24.08
C GLY A 271 -12.51 -7.02 23.32
N PRO A 272 -13.62 -7.74 23.07
CA PRO A 272 -13.56 -9.10 22.53
C PRO A 272 -12.93 -9.19 21.13
N THR A 273 -13.16 -8.19 20.27
CA THR A 273 -12.60 -8.15 18.91
C THR A 273 -11.14 -7.75 18.97
N ALA A 274 -10.80 -6.70 19.74
CA ALA A 274 -9.43 -6.27 19.95
C ALA A 274 -8.57 -7.39 20.55
N ALA A 275 -9.08 -8.12 21.56
CA ALA A 275 -8.41 -9.27 22.15
C ALA A 275 -8.19 -10.38 21.12
N ARG A 276 -9.19 -10.70 20.29
CA ARG A 276 -9.05 -11.70 19.23
C ARG A 276 -7.96 -11.33 18.22
N VAL A 277 -7.93 -10.08 17.77
CA VAL A 277 -6.91 -9.58 16.83
C VAL A 277 -5.53 -9.60 17.49
N HIS A 278 -5.42 -9.09 18.72
CA HIS A 278 -4.16 -9.02 19.46
C HIS A 278 -3.59 -10.41 19.76
N ASP A 279 -4.39 -11.33 20.30
CA ASP A 279 -3.91 -12.64 20.74
C ASP A 279 -3.49 -13.53 19.56
N ALA A 280 -4.20 -13.43 18.44
CA ALA A 280 -3.85 -14.13 17.20
C ALA A 280 -2.81 -13.38 16.35
N GLN A 281 -2.42 -12.16 16.76
CA GLN A 281 -1.53 -11.27 16.00
C GLN A 281 -1.97 -11.12 14.54
N ILE A 282 -3.29 -10.92 14.33
CA ILE A 282 -3.84 -10.64 13.00
C ILE A 282 -3.28 -9.29 12.55
N CYS A 283 -2.57 -9.29 11.43
CA CYS A 283 -1.93 -8.08 10.92
C CYS A 283 -2.98 -7.07 10.45
N LEU A 284 -2.85 -5.83 10.94
CA LEU A 284 -3.56 -4.66 10.46
C LEU A 284 -2.74 -4.00 9.36
N GLU A 285 -3.29 -3.94 8.15
CA GLU A 285 -2.69 -3.30 6.98
C GLU A 285 -3.06 -1.80 7.00
N VAL A 286 -2.32 -1.01 7.78
CA VAL A 286 -2.67 0.39 8.05
C VAL A 286 -2.18 1.30 6.92
N CYS A 287 -3.03 2.22 6.49
CA CYS A 287 -2.79 3.11 5.35
C CYS A 287 -3.00 4.58 5.76
N PRO A 288 -2.03 5.22 6.44
CA PRO A 288 -2.25 6.45 7.19
C PRO A 288 -2.83 7.63 6.37
N SER A 289 -2.24 7.96 5.23
CA SER A 289 -2.75 9.03 4.36
C SER A 289 -4.15 8.73 3.84
N SER A 290 -4.42 7.47 3.47
CA SER A 290 -5.77 7.04 3.05
C SER A 290 -6.78 7.18 4.18
N ASN A 291 -6.43 6.73 5.40
CA ASN A 291 -7.30 6.84 6.56
C ASN A 291 -7.69 8.29 6.90
N LEU A 292 -6.84 9.28 6.63
CA LEU A 292 -7.20 10.69 6.70
C LEU A 292 -8.22 11.07 5.61
N GLN A 293 -7.92 10.73 4.36
CA GLN A 293 -8.75 11.07 3.20
C GLN A 293 -10.14 10.42 3.22
N THR A 294 -10.26 9.21 3.78
CA THR A 294 -11.54 8.50 3.90
C THR A 294 -12.33 8.86 5.16
N GLY A 295 -11.73 9.63 6.07
CA GLY A 295 -12.34 10.06 7.34
C GLY A 295 -12.22 9.03 8.48
N ALA A 296 -11.49 7.94 8.28
CA ALA A 296 -11.22 6.93 9.30
C ALA A 296 -10.29 7.43 10.43
N ALA A 297 -9.52 8.48 10.16
CA ALA A 297 -8.72 9.22 11.13
C ALA A 297 -8.77 10.73 10.85
N ALA A 298 -8.71 11.56 11.88
CA ALA A 298 -8.85 13.01 11.73
C ALA A 298 -7.55 13.69 11.28
N ASP A 299 -6.42 13.28 11.86
CA ASP A 299 -5.09 13.81 11.56
C ASP A 299 -4.01 12.79 11.97
N TYR A 300 -2.76 13.09 11.63
CA TYR A 300 -1.61 12.26 12.00
C TYR A 300 -1.41 12.17 13.52
N PRO A 301 -1.35 13.27 14.31
CA PRO A 301 -1.12 13.20 15.75
C PRO A 301 -2.12 12.35 16.53
N SER A 302 -3.39 12.32 16.10
CA SER A 302 -4.45 11.51 16.70
C SER A 302 -4.69 10.17 15.98
N HIS A 303 -3.90 9.84 14.95
CA HIS A 303 -4.12 8.65 14.14
C HIS A 303 -4.04 7.36 15.00
N PRO A 304 -5.01 6.42 14.88
CA PRO A 304 -5.07 5.22 15.71
C PRO A 304 -3.82 4.33 15.70
N VAL A 305 -3.05 4.36 14.59
CA VAL A 305 -1.80 3.59 14.42
C VAL A 305 -0.82 3.75 15.58
N GLY A 306 -0.70 4.96 16.15
CA GLY A 306 0.22 5.19 17.27
C GLY A 306 -0.20 4.43 18.53
N SER A 307 -1.50 4.40 18.81
CA SER A 307 -2.05 3.65 19.96
C SER A 307 -2.03 2.14 19.71
N LEU A 308 -2.41 1.69 18.51
CA LEU A 308 -2.37 0.28 18.14
C LEU A 308 -0.93 -0.27 18.24
N HIS A 309 0.07 0.48 17.78
CA HIS A 309 1.48 0.10 17.89
C HIS A 309 1.94 0.00 19.35
N ARG A 310 1.63 1.01 20.18
CA ARG A 310 1.97 1.00 21.62
C ARG A 310 1.33 -0.17 22.37
N LEU A 311 0.15 -0.62 21.93
CA LEU A 311 -0.56 -1.75 22.52
C LEU A 311 -0.08 -3.11 21.99
N GLY A 312 0.91 -3.15 21.09
CA GLY A 312 1.50 -4.41 20.62
C GLY A 312 0.69 -5.13 19.54
N PHE A 313 -0.19 -4.43 18.83
CA PHE A 313 -0.86 -5.00 17.66
C PHE A 313 0.14 -5.20 16.50
N ALA A 314 -0.03 -6.29 15.77
CA ALA A 314 0.70 -6.54 14.53
C ALA A 314 0.26 -5.53 13.45
N ILE A 315 1.18 -4.66 13.03
CA ILE A 315 0.91 -3.60 12.05
C ILE A 315 1.91 -3.68 10.90
N ALA A 316 1.39 -3.57 9.68
CA ALA A 316 2.15 -3.22 8.49
C ALA A 316 1.66 -1.87 7.96
N LEU A 317 2.58 -1.06 7.41
CA LEU A 317 2.23 0.22 6.78
C LEU A 317 2.22 0.04 5.26
N SER A 318 1.19 0.54 4.59
CA SER A 318 1.09 0.53 3.11
C SER A 318 0.51 1.84 2.58
N SER A 319 0.57 2.02 1.26
CA SER A 319 0.11 3.24 0.58
C SER A 319 -1.38 3.27 0.31
N ASP A 320 -2.04 2.11 0.25
CA ASP A 320 -3.38 1.95 -0.32
C ASP A 320 -3.41 2.38 -1.80
N ASN A 321 -3.67 3.65 -2.09
CA ASN A 321 -3.77 4.18 -3.44
C ASN A 321 -2.73 5.29 -3.67
N ARG A 322 -1.59 4.95 -4.29
CA ARG A 322 -0.48 5.90 -4.49
C ARG A 322 -0.89 7.16 -5.25
N LEU A 323 -1.75 7.02 -6.26
CA LEU A 323 -2.21 8.14 -7.08
C LEU A 323 -3.13 9.08 -6.28
N MET A 324 -4.13 8.51 -5.62
CA MET A 324 -5.15 9.23 -4.85
C MET A 324 -4.54 9.90 -3.61
N SER A 325 -3.68 9.20 -2.88
CA SER A 325 -3.07 9.73 -1.65
C SER A 325 -1.78 10.51 -1.91
N ARG A 326 -1.33 10.60 -3.17
CA ARG A 326 -0.05 11.20 -3.58
C ARG A 326 1.10 10.75 -2.67
N THR A 327 1.18 9.45 -2.45
CA THR A 327 2.08 8.87 -1.47
C THR A 327 2.76 7.60 -1.97
N ARG A 328 3.64 7.08 -1.13
CA ARG A 328 4.39 5.83 -1.29
C ARG A 328 4.73 5.28 0.09
N THR A 329 5.01 3.99 0.21
CA THR A 329 5.25 3.31 1.50
C THR A 329 6.34 3.98 2.32
N SER A 330 7.44 4.42 1.70
CA SER A 330 8.51 5.14 2.43
C SER A 330 8.05 6.47 3.03
N ARG A 331 7.12 7.18 2.37
CA ARG A 331 6.55 8.43 2.89
C ARG A 331 5.62 8.14 4.06
N GLU A 332 4.78 7.12 3.98
CA GLU A 332 3.91 6.70 5.08
C GLU A 332 4.73 6.32 6.32
N MET A 333 5.77 5.50 6.15
CA MET A 333 6.69 5.13 7.24
C MET A 333 7.35 6.36 7.88
N LEU A 334 7.81 7.31 7.05
CA LEU A 334 8.43 8.53 7.55
C LEU A 334 7.45 9.39 8.35
N LEU A 335 6.24 9.61 7.83
CA LEU A 335 5.22 10.43 8.48
C LEU A 335 4.78 9.85 9.81
N VAL A 336 4.51 8.53 9.86
CA VAL A 336 4.17 7.83 11.10
C VAL A 336 5.34 7.92 12.08
N ALA A 337 6.57 7.70 11.63
CA ALA A 337 7.71 7.73 12.53
C ALA A 337 7.99 9.11 13.13
N GLN A 338 7.88 10.16 12.32
CA GLN A 338 8.03 11.55 12.80
C GLN A 338 6.90 11.97 13.74
N THR A 339 5.68 11.47 13.51
CA THR A 339 4.51 11.84 14.29
C THR A 339 4.50 11.17 15.67
N PHE A 340 4.91 9.90 15.74
CA PHE A 340 4.81 9.07 16.94
C PHE A 340 6.16 8.73 17.57
N ASP A 341 7.22 9.44 17.16
CA ASP A 341 8.60 9.24 17.62
C ASP A 341 9.08 7.78 17.47
N TRP A 342 8.68 7.12 16.39
CA TRP A 342 9.14 5.74 16.13
C TRP A 342 10.63 5.72 15.81
N SER A 343 11.30 4.74 16.38
CA SER A 343 12.70 4.45 16.17
C SER A 343 12.93 3.63 14.89
N LEU A 344 14.20 3.43 14.55
CA LEU A 344 14.58 2.47 13.50
C LEU A 344 14.09 1.04 13.81
N ALA A 345 14.03 0.66 15.10
CA ALA A 345 13.58 -0.68 15.51
C ALA A 345 12.07 -0.85 15.27
N ASP A 346 11.28 0.19 15.49
CA ASP A 346 9.85 0.18 15.21
C ASP A 346 9.61 0.07 13.69
N LEU A 347 10.39 0.78 12.87
CA LEU A 347 10.36 0.62 11.40
C LEU A 347 10.76 -0.79 10.96
N GLU A 348 11.76 -1.41 11.59
CA GLU A 348 12.13 -2.80 11.30
C GLU A 348 10.98 -3.75 11.68
N GLN A 349 10.36 -3.53 12.84
CA GLN A 349 9.26 -4.36 13.33
C GLN A 349 8.05 -4.34 12.39
N VAL A 350 7.64 -3.18 11.87
CA VAL A 350 6.52 -3.13 10.91
C VAL A 350 6.86 -3.79 9.58
N VAL A 351 8.11 -3.70 9.11
CA VAL A 351 8.57 -4.39 7.89
C VAL A 351 8.60 -5.91 8.10
N LEU A 352 9.12 -6.38 9.24
CA LEU A 352 9.14 -7.80 9.58
C LEU A 352 7.73 -8.36 9.80
N THR A 353 6.83 -7.59 10.41
CA THR A 353 5.42 -7.96 10.56
C THR A 353 4.75 -8.11 9.20
N GLY A 354 4.99 -7.17 8.28
CA GLY A 354 4.52 -7.28 6.90
C GLY A 354 5.06 -8.52 6.19
N LEU A 355 6.36 -8.82 6.32
CA LEU A 355 6.92 -10.05 5.77
C LEU A 355 6.25 -11.29 6.38
N GLU A 356 5.99 -11.35 7.68
CA GLU A 356 5.37 -12.51 8.36
C GLU A 356 3.88 -12.68 8.01
N ALA A 357 3.17 -11.59 7.76
CA ALA A 357 1.76 -11.64 7.37
C ALA A 357 1.56 -11.90 5.86
N GLY A 358 2.62 -11.81 5.05
CA GLY A 358 2.59 -12.04 3.61
C GLY A 358 2.05 -13.40 3.17
N PHE A 359 1.39 -13.45 2.02
CA PHE A 359 0.80 -14.66 1.42
C PHE A 359 1.72 -15.39 0.42
N ALA A 360 2.86 -14.80 0.05
CA ALA A 360 3.89 -15.50 -0.72
C ALA A 360 4.45 -16.71 0.05
N PRO A 361 5.03 -17.70 -0.66
CA PRO A 361 5.66 -18.85 -0.03
C PRO A 361 6.64 -18.46 1.08
N ALA A 362 6.59 -19.19 2.20
CA ALA A 362 7.34 -18.85 3.41
C ALA A 362 8.86 -18.81 3.19
N ASP A 363 9.39 -19.67 2.31
CA ASP A 363 10.80 -19.69 1.92
C ASP A 363 11.22 -18.40 1.20
N GLN A 364 10.37 -17.85 0.32
CA GLN A 364 10.64 -16.57 -0.35
C GLN A 364 10.65 -15.42 0.65
N ARG A 365 9.67 -15.38 1.57
CA ARG A 365 9.56 -14.34 2.60
C ARG A 365 10.72 -14.42 3.60
N GLN A 366 11.11 -15.62 4.01
CA GLN A 366 12.25 -15.85 4.89
C GLN A 366 13.57 -15.46 4.23
N ALA A 367 13.76 -15.78 2.95
CA ALA A 367 14.96 -15.35 2.22
C ALA A 367 15.06 -13.82 2.12
N LEU A 368 13.94 -13.11 1.90
CA LEU A 368 13.92 -11.64 1.94
C LEU A 368 14.28 -11.11 3.33
N ARG A 369 13.73 -11.71 4.40
CA ARG A 369 14.05 -11.35 5.78
C ARG A 369 15.55 -11.48 6.06
N ASP A 370 16.11 -12.64 5.77
CA ASP A 370 17.45 -13.02 6.22
C ASP A 370 18.55 -12.41 5.33
N GLU A 371 18.29 -12.23 4.04
CA GLU A 371 19.30 -11.79 3.07
C GLU A 371 19.19 -10.31 2.71
N VAL A 372 18.03 -9.66 2.93
CA VAL A 372 17.80 -8.27 2.53
C VAL A 372 17.42 -7.39 3.72
N VAL A 373 16.33 -7.72 4.43
CA VAL A 373 15.77 -6.84 5.48
C VAL A 373 16.69 -6.74 6.69
N ALA A 374 16.95 -7.86 7.38
CA ALA A 374 17.74 -7.86 8.59
C ALA A 374 19.18 -7.33 8.39
N PRO A 375 19.89 -7.67 7.28
CA PRO A 375 21.19 -7.07 7.00
C PRO A 375 21.14 -5.55 6.79
N ALA A 376 20.15 -5.03 6.06
CA ALA A 376 20.04 -3.60 5.79
C ALA A 376 19.79 -2.78 7.08
N PHE A 377 18.85 -3.22 7.92
CA PHE A 377 18.59 -2.56 9.20
C PHE A 377 19.78 -2.66 10.17
N ARG A 378 20.51 -3.79 10.17
CA ARG A 378 21.74 -3.95 10.94
C ARG A 378 22.83 -2.97 10.49
N ALA A 379 23.05 -2.83 9.18
CA ALA A 379 24.06 -1.92 8.64
C ALA A 379 23.82 -0.46 9.07
N VAL A 380 22.54 -0.04 9.11
CA VAL A 380 22.17 1.30 9.60
C VAL A 380 22.49 1.47 11.09
N ARG A 381 22.17 0.47 11.93
CA ARG A 381 22.51 0.50 13.37
C ARG A 381 24.01 0.58 13.61
N GLU A 382 24.79 -0.20 12.89
CA GLU A 382 26.26 -0.21 13.01
C GLU A 382 26.87 1.14 12.56
N ALA A 383 26.33 1.75 11.50
CA ALA A 383 26.76 3.07 11.05
C ALA A 383 26.48 4.19 12.07
N ASP A 384 25.35 4.14 12.78
CA ASP A 384 25.00 5.10 13.84
C ASP A 384 25.96 4.98 15.04
N GLN A 385 26.26 3.75 15.47
CA GLN A 385 27.19 3.51 16.60
C GLN A 385 28.60 4.06 16.31
N HIS A 386 29.09 3.93 15.08
CA HIS A 386 30.39 4.49 14.68
C HIS A 386 30.39 6.01 14.52
N LEU A 387 29.23 6.68 14.46
CA LEU A 387 29.15 8.14 14.51
C LEU A 387 29.32 8.66 15.94
N ASP A 388 28.78 7.96 16.94
CA ASP A 388 28.88 8.30 18.36
C ASP A 388 30.26 7.98 18.98
N GLU A 389 31.01 7.04 18.42
CA GLU A 389 32.37 6.68 18.88
C GLU A 389 33.48 7.61 18.35
N ARG A 390 33.16 8.64 17.55
CA ARG A 390 34.16 9.62 17.12
C ARG A 390 34.62 10.46 18.33
N PRO A 391 35.93 10.53 18.64
CA PRO A 391 36.41 11.32 19.76
C PRO A 391 36.04 12.80 19.56
N GLY A 392 35.53 13.40 20.64
CA GLY A 392 34.85 14.68 20.66
C GLY A 392 35.48 15.76 19.78
N ARG A 393 34.61 16.48 19.08
CA ARG A 393 34.92 17.80 18.52
C ARG A 393 35.51 18.62 19.67
N ALA A 394 36.81 18.91 19.61
CA ALA A 394 37.46 19.80 20.55
C ALA A 394 36.63 21.09 20.65
N PRO A 395 36.43 21.66 21.84
CA PRO A 395 35.76 22.94 21.96
C PRO A 395 36.53 23.92 21.07
N GLY A 396 35.82 24.51 20.11
CA GLY A 396 36.37 25.63 19.35
C GLY A 396 36.76 26.73 20.32
N PRO A 397 37.83 27.50 20.03
CA PRO A 397 38.28 28.55 20.93
C PRO A 397 37.17 29.58 21.15
N ASP A 398 37.06 30.04 22.40
CA ASP A 398 36.14 31.09 22.85
C ASP A 398 36.22 32.33 21.93
N PRO A 399 35.09 32.94 21.54
CA PRO A 399 35.08 34.15 20.74
C PRO A 399 35.22 35.39 21.63
N GLU A 400 36.25 35.45 22.49
CA GLU A 400 36.63 36.67 23.19
C GLU A 400 38.16 36.68 23.41
N GLU A 401 38.91 37.06 22.38
CA GLU A 401 40.18 37.79 22.51
C GLU A 401 40.77 38.05 21.11
N ASN A 402 40.48 39.24 20.56
CA ASN A 402 41.50 40.11 19.95
C ASN A 402 40.84 41.36 19.36
N LEU A 403 40.80 42.41 20.19
CA LEU A 403 41.06 43.77 19.74
C LEU A 403 42.58 43.86 19.48
N GLU A 404 42.99 44.22 18.27
CA GLU A 404 43.95 45.32 17.99
C GLU A 404 44.46 45.28 16.53
N ILE A 405 44.40 46.48 15.92
CA ILE A 405 44.91 46.99 14.63
C ILE A 405 44.06 46.75 13.38
#